data_AF-A0A8C9HJU1-F1
#
_entry.id   AF-A0A8C9HJU1-F1
#
_cell.length_a   1.000
_cell.length_b   1.000
_cell.length_c   1.000
_cell.angle_alpha   90.00
_cell.angle_beta   90.00
_cell.angle_gamma   90.00
#
_symmetry.space_group_name_H-M   'P 1'
#
loop_
_entity.id
_entity.type
_entity.pdbx_description
1 polymer ?
#
loop_
_entity_poly.entity_id
_entity_poly.type
_entity_poly.pdbx_seq_one_letter_code
_entity_poly.pdbx_strand_id
1 'polypeptide(L)'
;MELLVQKAVSSAAGPLGPGDAVRRVLECVATGTLLTGQSPGRRDPCERDQTDALEPMTLQQREDVTASAQHALRMLAFRQTHKVLGMDLLPPRHRLGARFRKRQRGAGEAEEGTEEKKRGRRDGEGLV
;
A
#
# COMPACT_ATOMS: atom_id res chain seq x y z
N MET A 1 -15.97 11.60 -8.96
CA MET A 1 -14.89 10.76 -8.37
C MET A 1 -13.48 11.31 -8.62
N GLU A 2 -13.21 11.91 -9.78
CA GLU A 2 -11.86 12.39 -10.15
C GLU A 2 -11.28 13.43 -9.18
N LEU A 3 -12.07 14.46 -8.82
CA LEU A 3 -11.71 15.43 -7.79
C LEU A 3 -11.45 14.79 -6.42
N LEU A 4 -12.08 13.64 -6.15
CA LEU A 4 -11.83 12.87 -4.93
C LEU A 4 -10.39 12.33 -4.91
N VAL A 5 -10.05 11.64 -5.99
CA VAL A 5 -8.78 10.95 -6.20
C VAL A 5 -7.63 11.94 -6.26
N GLN A 6 -7.76 12.99 -7.07
CA GLN A 6 -6.70 13.98 -7.27
C GLN A 6 -6.28 14.60 -5.93
N LYS A 7 -7.21 15.19 -5.16
CA LYS A 7 -6.89 15.81 -3.87
C LYS A 7 -6.34 14.80 -2.85
N ALA A 8 -6.85 13.57 -2.82
CA ALA A 8 -6.35 12.55 -1.91
C ALA A 8 -4.89 12.16 -2.22
N VAL A 9 -4.56 11.94 -3.50
CA VAL A 9 -3.20 11.59 -3.93
C VAL A 9 -2.25 12.79 -3.80
N SER A 10 -2.68 13.99 -4.21
CA SER A 10 -1.89 15.22 -4.06
C SER A 10 -1.62 15.61 -2.61
N SER A 11 -2.41 15.11 -1.65
CA SER A 11 -2.15 15.34 -0.22
C SER A 11 -1.02 14.49 0.37
N ALA A 12 -0.49 13.52 -0.37
CA ALA A 12 0.59 12.66 0.09
C ALA A 12 1.94 13.40 0.04
N ALA A 13 2.85 13.06 0.95
CA ALA A 13 4.18 13.69 1.03
C ALA A 13 5.11 13.37 -0.16
N GLY A 14 4.72 12.46 -1.05
CA GLY A 14 5.50 12.06 -2.21
C GLY A 14 4.70 11.19 -3.19
N PRO A 15 5.33 10.78 -4.30
CA PRO A 15 4.70 9.93 -5.31
C PRO A 15 4.26 8.59 -4.73
N LEU A 16 3.02 8.18 -5.04
CA LEU A 16 2.46 6.90 -4.60
C LEU A 16 2.42 5.91 -5.75
N GLY A 17 2.74 4.64 -5.46
CA GLY A 17 2.40 3.54 -6.36
C GLY A 17 0.88 3.35 -6.41
N PRO A 18 0.35 2.66 -7.44
CA PRO A 18 -1.10 2.54 -7.64
C PRO A 18 -1.83 1.87 -6.46
N GLY A 19 -1.23 0.85 -5.84
CA GLY A 19 -1.80 0.18 -4.66
C GLY A 19 -1.89 1.11 -3.44
N ASP A 20 -0.85 1.89 -3.20
CA ASP A 20 -0.81 2.86 -2.10
C ASP A 20 -1.71 4.07 -2.38
N ALA A 21 -1.83 4.49 -3.65
CA ALA A 21 -2.76 5.53 -4.08
C ALA A 21 -4.21 5.11 -3.82
N VAL A 22 -4.61 3.88 -4.17
CA VAL A 22 -5.95 3.35 -3.86
C VAL A 22 -6.20 3.31 -2.36
N ARG A 23 -5.23 2.82 -1.57
CA ARG A 23 -5.33 2.84 -0.11
C ARG A 23 -5.52 4.26 0.42
N ARG A 24 -4.73 5.22 -0.06
CA ARG A 24 -4.80 6.63 0.35
C ARG A 24 -6.16 7.26 0.05
N VAL A 25 -6.70 7.01 -1.14
CA VAL A 25 -8.03 7.50 -1.52
C VAL A 25 -9.10 6.93 -0.58
N LEU A 26 -9.06 5.63 -0.31
CA LEU A 26 -10.01 4.99 0.59
C LEU A 26 -9.87 5.51 2.02
N GLU A 27 -8.66 5.76 2.52
CA GLU A 27 -8.39 6.40 3.82
C GLU A 27 -9.05 7.77 3.89
N CYS A 28 -8.84 8.61 2.88
CA CYS A 28 -9.46 9.94 2.83
C CYS A 28 -11.00 9.89 2.78
N VAL A 29 -11.61 8.91 2.11
CA VAL A 29 -13.08 8.80 2.09
C VAL A 29 -13.59 8.25 3.43
N ALA A 30 -12.91 7.26 4.00
CA ALA A 30 -13.31 6.59 5.23
C ALA A 30 -13.28 7.49 6.47
N THR A 31 -12.46 8.56 6.46
CA THR A 31 -12.46 9.58 7.53
C THR A 31 -13.69 10.47 7.54
N GLY A 32 -14.61 10.31 6.57
CA GLY A 32 -15.84 11.10 6.51
C GLY A 32 -15.70 12.41 5.75
N THR A 33 -14.73 12.54 4.83
CA THR A 33 -14.54 13.78 4.03
C THR A 33 -15.75 14.17 3.17
N LEU A 34 -16.72 13.28 3.00
CA LEU A 34 -17.98 13.53 2.28
C LEU A 34 -19.12 13.95 3.21
N LEU A 35 -18.98 13.79 4.54
CA LEU A 35 -20.03 14.08 5.52
C LEU A 35 -20.14 15.59 5.75
N THR A 36 -21.38 16.07 5.84
CA THR A 36 -21.66 17.49 6.09
C THR A 36 -21.19 17.89 7.48
N GLY A 37 -20.38 18.96 7.58
CA GLY A 37 -19.94 19.54 8.86
C GLY A 37 -18.49 19.25 9.27
N GLN A 38 -17.80 18.29 8.65
CA GLN A 38 -16.39 17.98 8.93
C GLN A 38 -15.41 18.66 7.97
N SER A 39 -15.88 19.08 6.80
CA SER A 39 -15.05 19.72 5.78
C SER A 39 -15.87 20.75 4.99
N PRO A 40 -15.29 21.91 4.60
CA PRO A 40 -15.92 22.77 3.60
C PRO A 40 -16.13 21.94 2.33
N GLY A 41 -17.30 22.10 1.70
CA GLY A 41 -17.73 21.34 0.51
C GLY A 41 -16.63 21.22 -0.56
N ARG A 42 -16.71 20.17 -1.37
CA ARG A 42 -15.70 19.86 -2.39
C ARG A 42 -15.86 20.83 -3.56
N ARG A 43 -15.23 22.01 -3.48
CA ARG A 43 -15.30 23.01 -4.55
C ARG A 43 -14.93 22.41 -5.91
N ASP A 44 -15.80 22.61 -6.89
CA ASP A 44 -15.55 22.30 -8.29
C ASP A 44 -14.57 23.32 -8.91
N PRO A 45 -13.39 22.90 -9.42
CA PRO A 45 -12.44 23.80 -10.07
C PRO A 45 -12.87 24.25 -11.49
N CYS A 46 -13.89 23.61 -12.09
CA CYS A 46 -14.40 23.95 -13.41
C CYS A 46 -15.52 25.02 -13.36
N GLU A 47 -16.09 25.27 -12.17
CA GLU A 47 -17.10 26.30 -11.96
C GLU A 47 -16.49 27.62 -11.49
N ARG A 48 -17.08 28.73 -11.94
CA ARG A 48 -16.62 30.08 -11.52
C ARG A 48 -17.00 30.36 -10.08
N ASP A 49 -18.24 30.04 -9.72
CA ASP A 49 -18.79 30.26 -8.39
C ASP A 49 -18.32 29.20 -7.38
N GLN A 50 -18.59 29.42 -6.09
CA GLN A 50 -18.27 28.44 -5.04
C GLN A 50 -19.30 27.31 -5.05
N THR A 51 -19.22 26.44 -6.06
CA THR A 51 -20.11 25.28 -6.23
C THR A 51 -19.49 24.04 -5.57
N ASP A 52 -20.24 23.35 -4.71
CA ASP A 52 -19.84 22.06 -4.14
C ASP A 52 -20.12 20.94 -5.14
N ALA A 53 -19.07 20.26 -5.60
CA ALA A 53 -19.18 19.12 -6.52
C ALA A 53 -19.93 17.92 -5.91
N LEU A 54 -20.15 17.90 -4.60
CA LEU A 54 -20.92 16.86 -3.90
C LEU A 54 -22.38 17.25 -3.66
N GLU A 55 -22.80 18.47 -4.00
CA GLU A 55 -24.20 18.93 -3.85
C GLU A 55 -25.26 17.90 -4.29
N PRO A 56 -25.13 17.21 -5.45
CA PRO A 56 -26.15 16.26 -5.89
C PRO A 56 -26.25 15.00 -5.03
N MET A 57 -25.30 14.73 -4.12
CA MET A 57 -25.35 13.57 -3.24
C MET A 57 -26.17 13.85 -1.97
N THR A 58 -27.15 12.99 -1.71
CA THR A 58 -27.91 13.00 -0.46
C THR A 58 -27.02 12.64 0.74
N LEU A 59 -27.48 12.99 1.95
CA LEU A 59 -26.77 12.62 3.19
C LEU A 59 -26.57 11.10 3.29
N GLN A 60 -27.61 10.32 3.01
CA GLN A 60 -27.55 8.85 3.02
C GLN A 60 -26.49 8.31 2.06
N GLN A 61 -26.42 8.84 0.84
CA GLN A 61 -25.41 8.41 -0.14
C GLN A 61 -23.99 8.72 0.35
N ARG A 62 -23.79 9.85 1.03
CA ARG A 62 -22.48 10.23 1.60
C ARG A 62 -22.09 9.27 2.73
N GLU A 63 -23.04 8.88 3.58
CA GLU A 63 -22.84 7.90 4.64
C GLU A 63 -22.54 6.52 4.09
N ASP A 64 -23.30 6.05 3.10
CA ASP A 64 -23.11 4.74 2.45
C ASP A 64 -21.74 4.65 1.78
N VAL A 65 -21.32 5.71 1.07
CA VAL A 65 -19.99 5.77 0.45
C VAL A 65 -18.90 5.75 1.53
N THR A 66 -19.07 6.47 2.63
CA THR A 66 -18.11 6.47 3.75
C THR A 66 -18.01 5.10 4.39
N ALA A 67 -19.14 4.45 4.68
CA ALA A 67 -19.22 3.12 5.28
C ALA A 67 -18.59 2.05 4.35
N SER A 68 -18.88 2.12 3.06
CA SER A 68 -18.29 1.23 2.06
C SER A 68 -16.76 1.39 1.96
N ALA A 69 -16.25 2.63 2.00
CA ALA A 69 -14.80 2.91 2.01
C ALA A 69 -14.12 2.36 3.26
N GLN A 70 -14.74 2.52 4.44
CA GLN A 70 -14.23 1.93 5.68
C GLN A 70 -14.17 0.41 5.60
N HIS A 71 -15.19 -0.24 5.02
CA HIS A 71 -15.18 -1.69 4.81
C HIS A 71 -14.07 -2.11 3.83
N ALA A 72 -13.92 -1.40 2.71
CA ALA A 72 -12.87 -1.66 1.73
C ALA A 72 -11.46 -1.52 2.33
N LEU A 73 -11.21 -0.55 3.19
CA LEU A 73 -9.92 -0.42 3.90
C LEU A 73 -9.61 -1.63 4.77
N ARG A 74 -10.60 -2.14 5.50
CA ARG A 74 -10.42 -3.37 6.29
C ARG A 74 -10.08 -4.54 5.37
N MET A 75 -10.77 -4.68 4.24
CA MET A 75 -10.44 -5.69 3.24
C MET A 75 -9.00 -5.55 2.71
N LEU A 76 -8.53 -4.33 2.43
CA LEU A 76 -7.14 -4.09 2.04
C LEU A 76 -6.13 -4.51 3.13
N ALA A 77 -6.42 -4.22 4.39
CA ALA A 77 -5.56 -4.63 5.51
C ALA A 77 -5.45 -6.15 5.64
N PHE A 78 -6.55 -6.87 5.40
CA PHE A 78 -6.60 -8.34 5.43
C PHE A 78 -6.24 -9.00 4.09
N ARG A 79 -5.58 -8.27 3.17
CA ARG A 79 -5.13 -8.76 1.85
C ARG A 79 -6.26 -9.32 0.98
N GLN A 80 -7.47 -8.80 1.15
CA GLN A 80 -8.66 -9.12 0.34
C GLN A 80 -8.90 -8.09 -0.76
N THR A 81 -7.84 -7.49 -1.32
CA THR A 81 -7.93 -6.48 -2.39
C THR A 81 -8.69 -6.97 -3.62
N HIS A 82 -8.59 -8.26 -3.93
CA HIS A 82 -9.32 -8.88 -5.05
C HIS A 82 -10.84 -8.71 -4.92
N LYS A 83 -11.40 -8.75 -3.69
CA LYS A 83 -12.82 -8.50 -3.46
C LYS A 83 -13.20 -7.05 -3.71
N VAL A 84 -12.36 -6.10 -3.26
CA VAL A 84 -12.56 -4.66 -3.49
C VAL A 84 -12.55 -4.35 -4.99
N LEU A 85 -11.68 -5.03 -5.74
CA LEU A 85 -11.53 -4.86 -7.19
C LEU A 85 -12.53 -5.68 -8.02
N GLY A 86 -13.36 -6.52 -7.39
CA GLY A 86 -14.31 -7.40 -8.11
C GLY A 86 -13.63 -8.41 -9.02
N MET A 87 -12.47 -8.93 -8.61
CA MET A 87 -11.67 -9.87 -9.39
C MET A 87 -11.37 -11.15 -8.60
N ASP A 88 -10.95 -12.19 -9.31
CA ASP A 88 -10.45 -13.41 -8.70
C ASP A 88 -9.10 -13.17 -8.01
N LEU A 89 -8.83 -13.98 -6.98
CA LEU A 89 -7.54 -13.94 -6.31
C LEU A 89 -6.43 -14.36 -7.28
N LEU A 90 -5.45 -13.48 -7.47
CA LEU A 90 -4.28 -13.78 -8.29
C LEU A 90 -3.54 -15.00 -7.72
N PRO A 91 -2.95 -15.85 -8.60
CA PRO A 91 -2.17 -16.99 -8.16
C PRO A 91 -1.07 -16.56 -7.19
N PRO A 92 -0.77 -17.35 -6.14
CA PRO A 92 0.32 -17.05 -5.23
C PRO A 92 1.61 -16.86 -6.04
N ARG A 93 2.27 -15.71 -5.87
CA ARG A 93 3.61 -15.52 -6.43
C ARG A 93 4.52 -16.59 -5.83
N HIS A 94 4.92 -17.57 -6.65
CA HIS A 94 5.97 -18.51 -6.28
C HIS A 94 7.19 -17.68 -5.87
N ARG A 95 7.53 -17.68 -4.58
CA ARG A 95 8.72 -16.97 -4.10
C ARG A 95 9.95 -17.70 -4.63
N LEU A 96 10.36 -17.36 -5.86
CA LEU A 96 11.71 -17.64 -6.33
C LEU A 96 12.66 -16.89 -5.40
N GLY A 97 13.15 -17.57 -4.36
CA GLY A 97 14.20 -17.06 -3.49
C GLY A 97 13.80 -16.65 -2.07
N ALA A 98 12.80 -17.28 -1.44
CA ALA A 98 12.79 -17.34 0.03
C ALA A 98 13.90 -18.30 0.51
N ARG A 99 15.16 -17.97 0.22
CA ARG A 99 16.28 -18.52 0.99
C ARG A 99 16.05 -18.02 2.40
N PHE A 100 15.69 -18.94 3.28
CA PHE A 100 15.69 -18.73 4.72
C PHE A 100 17.07 -18.16 5.11
N ARG A 101 17.23 -16.83 5.14
CA ARG A 101 18.28 -16.22 5.94
C ARG A 101 17.83 -16.43 7.38
N LYS A 102 18.18 -17.59 7.91
CA LYS A 102 18.08 -17.94 9.32
C LYS A 102 18.60 -16.73 10.08
N ARG A 103 17.71 -15.99 10.75
CA ARG A 103 18.09 -14.94 11.69
C ARG A 103 18.97 -15.63 12.73
N GLN A 104 20.29 -15.48 12.59
CA GLN A 104 21.23 -15.95 13.60
C GLN A 104 21.02 -15.03 14.80
N ARG A 105 20.40 -15.57 15.84
CA ARG A 105 20.17 -14.89 17.10
C ARG A 105 20.96 -15.67 18.15
N GLY A 106 22.01 -15.06 18.70
CA GLY A 106 22.57 -15.46 20.00
C GLY A 106 24.10 -15.45 20.12
N ALA A 107 24.58 -14.77 21.17
CA ALA A 107 25.90 -14.77 21.83
C ALA A 107 27.05 -14.10 21.06
N GLY A 108 27.84 -13.16 21.59
CA GLY A 108 28.22 -12.90 22.98
C GLY A 108 29.75 -12.93 23.05
N GLU A 109 30.37 -11.73 23.04
CA GLU A 109 31.72 -11.33 23.49
C GLU A 109 33.02 -12.06 23.05
N ALA A 110 34.06 -11.22 22.93
CA ALA A 110 35.51 -11.47 23.09
C ALA A 110 36.39 -11.89 21.90
N GLU A 111 37.31 -10.96 21.61
CA GLU A 111 38.72 -11.06 21.21
C GLU A 111 39.21 -11.78 19.94
N GLU A 112 39.93 -10.97 19.14
CA GLU A 112 41.34 -11.09 18.75
C GLU A 112 41.91 -12.48 18.43
N GLY A 113 42.51 -12.62 17.24
CA GLY A 113 43.45 -13.73 16.98
C GLY A 113 43.50 -14.22 15.54
N THR A 114 44.42 -13.61 14.79
CA THR A 114 45.35 -14.22 13.84
C THR A 114 44.86 -15.14 12.70
N GLU A 115 45.32 -14.72 11.52
CA GLU A 115 45.48 -15.44 10.26
C GLU A 115 45.95 -16.89 10.42
N GLU A 116 45.33 -17.82 9.67
CA GLU A 116 46.11 -18.89 9.06
C GLU A 116 45.52 -19.36 7.72
N LYS A 117 46.45 -19.46 6.78
CA LYS A 117 46.32 -19.54 5.34
C LYS A 117 46.34 -21.01 4.93
N LYS A 118 45.21 -21.60 4.52
CA LYS A 118 45.22 -22.92 3.86
C LYS A 118 44.85 -22.79 2.38
N ARG A 119 45.91 -22.74 1.56
CA ARG A 119 45.88 -22.92 0.11
C ARG A 119 45.12 -24.20 -0.26
N GLY A 120 44.15 -24.09 -1.16
CA GLY A 120 43.59 -25.20 -1.92
C GLY A 120 43.27 -24.71 -3.32
N ARG A 121 44.28 -24.66 -4.20
CA ARG A 121 44.15 -24.27 -5.60
C ARG A 121 44.33 -25.51 -6.46
N ARG A 122 43.25 -25.90 -7.16
CA ARG A 122 43.22 -26.52 -8.52
C ARG A 122 43.85 -27.89 -8.66
N ASP A 123 43.48 -28.75 -9.60
CA ASP A 123 42.39 -28.88 -10.55
C ASP A 123 42.44 -30.37 -10.94
N GLY A 124 41.33 -30.91 -11.44
CA GLY A 124 41.32 -32.24 -12.03
C GLY A 124 42.07 -32.26 -13.36
N GLU A 125 42.61 -33.43 -13.70
CA GLU A 125 43.00 -34.00 -15.01
C GLU A 125 43.74 -35.31 -14.63
N GLY A 126 43.21 -36.52 -14.79
CA GLY A 126 42.88 -37.19 -16.05
C GLY A 126 44.11 -37.99 -16.51
N LEU A 127 44.08 -39.33 -16.46
CA LEU A 127 44.51 -40.23 -17.55
C LEU A 127 44.47 -41.73 -17.14
N VAL A 128 43.93 -42.51 -18.09
CA VAL A 128 43.98 -43.96 -18.37
C VAL A 128 43.35 -44.96 -17.40
#